data_AF-A0A235IUW9-F1
#
_entry.id   AF-A0A235IUW9-F1
#
_cell.length_a   1.000
_cell.length_b   1.000
_cell.length_c   1.000
_cell.angle_alpha   90.00
_cell.angle_beta   90.00
_cell.angle_gamma   90.00
#
_symmetry.space_group_name_H-M   'P 1'
#
loop_
_entity.id
_entity.type
_entity.pdbx_description
1 polymer ?
#
loop_
_entity_poly.entity_id
_entity_poly.type
_entity_poly.pdbx_seq_one_letter_code
_entity_poly.pdbx_strand_id
1 'polypeptide(L)'
;MDTEFNLADTGHQGIGQLESTLSFSASLPLSISARQSWLVFAAAVFLVSVPVFVEAPIVRSLPTLSLALTAFWLWLSFSLMSRSATYVWGDLLLGFSWSWLAGAIYWGWLRWEPLWHLPVESIGLPFACWCLAKNWGKVGSWFYLGSLLGTVLTDVYFYLADLMPYWRQIMRVDADGAPQILQNALMQVQTPWGQSWAIILALVLSTVGILALGRNQRHWYAFGGAVLSTILVDSLFLLAAIAA
;
A
#
# COMPACT_ATOMS: atom_id res chain seq x y z
N MET A 1 -23.02 -74.67 16.84
CA MET A 1 -23.07 -73.67 15.76
C MET A 1 -22.95 -72.29 16.39
N ASP A 2 -21.70 -72.00 16.69
CA ASP A 2 -20.95 -70.76 16.89
C ASP A 2 -21.70 -69.43 16.69
N THR A 3 -21.61 -68.55 17.69
CA THR A 3 -21.65 -67.10 17.47
C THR A 3 -20.79 -66.43 18.55
N GLU A 4 -19.49 -66.31 18.27
CA GLU A 4 -18.56 -65.49 19.04
C GLU A 4 -18.90 -64.00 18.85
N PHE A 5 -19.17 -63.32 19.97
CA PHE A 5 -19.31 -61.87 20.02
C PHE A 5 -17.92 -61.22 19.89
N ASN A 6 -17.64 -60.69 18.69
CA ASN A 6 -16.44 -59.91 18.41
C ASN A 6 -16.60 -58.50 19.02
N LEU A 7 -15.98 -58.26 20.18
CA LEU A 7 -16.11 -57.03 20.98
C LEU A 7 -14.86 -56.14 20.96
N ALA A 8 -13.93 -56.35 20.01
CA ALA A 8 -12.60 -55.73 20.05
C ALA A 8 -12.31 -54.64 18.99
N ASP A 9 -13.19 -54.33 18.05
CA ASP A 9 -12.80 -53.51 16.86
C ASP A 9 -13.40 -52.09 16.80
N THR A 10 -14.25 -51.70 17.75
CA THR A 10 -14.94 -50.39 17.70
C THR A 10 -14.16 -49.22 18.32
N GLY A 11 -13.10 -49.50 19.08
CA GLY A 11 -12.32 -48.46 19.78
C GLY A 11 -11.26 -47.76 18.91
N HIS A 12 -10.65 -48.47 17.96
CA HIS A 12 -9.53 -47.93 17.19
C HIS A 12 -9.96 -47.07 15.98
N GLN A 13 -11.08 -47.40 15.34
CA GLN A 13 -11.60 -46.59 14.23
C GLN A 13 -12.07 -45.20 14.67
N GLY A 14 -12.62 -45.09 15.90
CA GLY A 14 -13.07 -43.80 16.45
C GLY A 14 -11.93 -42.83 16.77
N ILE A 15 -10.80 -43.35 17.29
CA ILE A 15 -9.64 -42.51 17.64
C ILE A 15 -8.94 -41.99 16.38
N GLY A 16 -8.74 -42.84 15.37
CA GLY A 16 -8.15 -42.41 14.09
C GLY A 16 -9.02 -41.39 13.33
N GLN A 17 -10.35 -41.52 13.40
CA GLN A 17 -11.26 -40.51 12.84
C GLN A 17 -11.24 -39.19 13.63
N LEU A 18 -11.18 -39.24 14.96
CA LEU A 18 -11.06 -38.05 15.81
C LEU A 18 -9.74 -37.30 15.55
N GLU A 19 -8.61 -38.02 15.47
CA GLU A 19 -7.30 -37.43 15.15
C GLU A 19 -7.26 -36.84 13.74
N SER A 20 -7.85 -37.52 12.76
CA SER A 20 -8.04 -37.01 11.38
C SER A 20 -8.87 -35.72 11.36
N THR A 21 -10.00 -35.69 12.08
CA THR A 21 -10.90 -34.54 12.12
C THR A 21 -10.28 -33.36 12.86
N LEU A 22 -9.53 -33.61 13.93
CA LEU A 22 -8.78 -32.59 14.68
C LEU A 22 -7.61 -32.03 13.85
N SER A 23 -6.91 -32.89 13.09
CA SER A 23 -5.81 -32.48 12.19
C SER A 23 -6.33 -31.64 11.02
N PHE A 24 -7.48 -32.01 10.44
CA PHE A 24 -8.16 -31.23 9.41
C PHE A 24 -8.65 -29.88 9.96
N SER A 25 -9.16 -29.86 11.20
CA SER A 25 -9.62 -28.64 11.87
C SER A 25 -8.49 -27.66 12.20
N ALA A 26 -7.27 -28.13 12.47
CA ALA A 26 -6.12 -27.27 12.75
C ALA A 26 -5.58 -26.52 11.52
N SER A 27 -5.75 -27.08 10.32
CA SER A 27 -5.28 -26.46 9.06
C SER A 27 -6.23 -25.39 8.50
N LEU A 28 -7.52 -25.47 8.81
CA LEU A 28 -8.55 -24.48 8.41
C LEU A 28 -8.31 -23.05 8.94
N PRO A 29 -8.05 -22.80 10.24
CA PRO A 29 -7.86 -21.45 10.76
C PRO A 29 -6.58 -20.78 10.23
N LEU A 30 -5.52 -21.56 10.00
CA LEU A 30 -4.27 -21.08 9.39
C LEU A 30 -4.49 -20.65 7.93
N SER A 31 -5.21 -21.45 7.14
CA SER A 31 -5.54 -21.14 5.74
C SER A 31 -6.42 -19.90 5.61
N ILE A 32 -7.42 -19.73 6.49
CA ILE A 32 -8.31 -18.55 6.49
C ILE A 32 -7.53 -17.28 6.88
N SER A 33 -6.65 -17.36 7.87
CA SER A 33 -5.80 -16.22 8.30
C SER A 33 -4.79 -15.81 7.22
N ALA A 34 -4.18 -16.80 6.55
CA ALA A 34 -3.27 -16.57 5.43
C ALA A 34 -4.00 -15.93 4.25
N ARG A 35 -5.18 -16.45 3.87
CA ARG A 35 -6.03 -15.87 2.82
C ARG A 35 -6.37 -14.42 3.12
N GLN A 36 -6.78 -14.11 4.35
CA GLN A 36 -7.11 -12.74 4.73
C GLN A 36 -5.90 -11.81 4.66
N SER A 37 -4.72 -12.26 5.04
CA SER A 37 -3.48 -11.46 4.96
C SER A 37 -3.11 -11.13 3.51
N TRP A 38 -3.25 -12.08 2.60
CA TRP A 38 -3.07 -11.84 1.16
C TRP A 38 -4.13 -10.91 0.56
N LEU A 39 -5.37 -10.97 1.05
CA LEU A 39 -6.40 -10.00 0.65
C LEU A 39 -6.06 -8.59 1.15
N VAL A 40 -5.51 -8.45 2.36
CA VAL A 40 -5.02 -7.16 2.87
C VAL A 40 -3.86 -6.64 2.02
N PHE A 41 -2.92 -7.50 1.62
CA PHE A 41 -1.86 -7.14 0.69
C PHE A 41 -2.42 -6.66 -0.66
N ALA A 42 -3.33 -7.41 -1.27
CA ALA A 42 -3.95 -7.04 -2.54
C ALA A 42 -4.71 -5.71 -2.42
N ALA A 43 -5.43 -5.49 -1.32
CA ALA A 43 -6.11 -4.23 -1.05
C ALA A 43 -5.12 -3.08 -0.86
N ALA A 44 -4.00 -3.30 -0.18
CA ALA A 44 -2.95 -2.29 -0.04
C ALA A 44 -2.34 -1.91 -1.39
N VAL A 45 -2.00 -2.90 -2.23
CA VAL A 45 -1.51 -2.66 -3.60
C VAL A 45 -2.52 -1.85 -4.40
N PHE A 46 -3.80 -2.22 -4.32
CA PHE A 46 -4.88 -1.49 -4.99
C PHE A 46 -4.97 -0.03 -4.52
N LEU A 47 -4.98 0.20 -3.19
CA LEU A 47 -5.14 1.52 -2.58
C LEU A 47 -3.94 2.45 -2.78
N VAL A 48 -2.77 1.94 -3.14
CA VAL A 48 -1.65 2.77 -3.59
C VAL A 48 -1.70 3.01 -5.09
N SER A 49 -1.98 1.97 -5.89
CA SER A 49 -1.78 2.03 -7.34
C SER A 49 -2.94 2.70 -8.09
N VAL A 50 -4.18 2.31 -7.78
CA VAL A 50 -5.35 2.77 -8.54
C VAL A 50 -5.72 4.23 -8.23
N PRO A 51 -5.68 4.68 -6.96
CA PRO A 51 -6.01 6.06 -6.62
C PRO A 51 -5.15 7.09 -7.34
N VAL A 52 -3.90 6.80 -7.69
CA VAL A 52 -3.06 7.71 -8.50
C VAL A 52 -3.75 8.13 -9.80
N PHE A 53 -4.46 7.22 -10.47
CA PHE A 53 -5.17 7.48 -11.73
C PHE A 53 -6.55 8.12 -11.54
N VAL A 54 -7.07 8.16 -10.31
CA VAL A 54 -8.39 8.70 -9.97
C VAL A 54 -8.26 10.05 -9.29
N GLU A 55 -7.44 10.13 -8.27
CA GLU A 55 -7.16 11.32 -7.48
C GLU A 55 -6.45 12.39 -8.32
N ALA A 56 -5.44 12.03 -9.13
CA ALA A 56 -4.70 13.03 -9.90
C ALA A 56 -5.59 13.83 -10.90
N PRO A 57 -6.51 13.22 -11.67
CA PRO A 57 -7.47 13.98 -12.46
C PRO A 57 -8.46 14.80 -11.63
N ILE A 58 -8.98 14.24 -10.53
CA ILE A 58 -9.95 14.92 -9.66
C ILE A 58 -9.31 16.15 -9.01
N VAL A 59 -8.14 16.00 -8.41
CA VAL A 59 -7.46 17.09 -7.70
C VAL A 59 -7.02 18.21 -8.65
N ARG A 60 -6.71 17.89 -9.92
CA ARG A 60 -6.38 18.89 -10.94
C ARG A 60 -7.57 19.72 -11.38
N SER A 61 -8.77 19.12 -11.45
CA SER A 61 -9.98 19.79 -11.96
C SER A 61 -10.85 20.36 -10.84
N LEU A 62 -10.95 19.65 -9.72
CA LEU A 62 -11.83 19.92 -8.58
C LEU A 62 -11.07 19.65 -7.26
N PRO A 63 -10.04 20.46 -6.91
CA PRO A 63 -9.21 20.24 -5.72
C PRO A 63 -10.02 20.22 -4.42
N THR A 64 -11.05 21.06 -4.32
CA THR A 64 -11.97 21.09 -3.16
C THR A 64 -12.81 19.82 -3.05
N LEU A 65 -13.20 19.19 -4.16
CA LEU A 65 -13.89 17.90 -4.16
C LEU A 65 -12.95 16.79 -3.70
N SER A 66 -11.71 16.76 -4.19
CA SER A 66 -10.70 15.78 -3.73
C SER A 66 -10.52 15.87 -2.22
N LEU A 67 -10.40 17.10 -1.69
CA LEU A 67 -10.29 17.32 -0.26
C LEU A 67 -11.55 16.85 0.49
N ALA A 68 -12.75 17.15 -0.01
CA ALA A 68 -14.02 16.70 0.58
C ALA A 68 -14.16 15.17 0.58
N LEU A 69 -13.63 14.47 -0.43
CA LEU A 69 -13.61 13.00 -0.47
C LEU A 69 -12.80 12.39 0.68
N THR A 70 -11.84 13.11 1.27
CA THR A 70 -11.18 12.69 2.52
C THR A 70 -12.21 12.43 3.62
N ALA A 71 -13.18 13.33 3.80
CA ALA A 71 -14.21 13.18 4.83
C ALA A 71 -15.09 11.95 4.55
N PHE A 72 -15.37 11.66 3.28
CA PHE A 72 -16.07 10.45 2.87
C PHE A 72 -15.26 9.19 3.23
N TRP A 73 -13.96 9.15 2.94
CA TRP A 73 -13.10 8.01 3.28
C TRP A 73 -12.99 7.79 4.79
N LEU A 74 -12.85 8.86 5.57
CA LEU A 74 -12.86 8.79 7.04
C LEU A 74 -14.20 8.27 7.57
N TRP A 75 -15.33 8.79 7.08
CA TRP A 75 -16.65 8.30 7.48
C TRP A 75 -16.82 6.82 7.15
N LEU A 76 -16.45 6.40 5.94
CA LEU A 76 -16.54 5.01 5.50
C LEU A 76 -15.64 4.09 6.35
N SER A 77 -14.42 4.55 6.64
CA SER A 77 -13.48 3.88 7.53
C SER A 77 -14.10 3.62 8.91
N PHE A 78 -14.59 4.66 9.59
CA PHE A 78 -15.22 4.51 10.91
C PHE A 78 -16.49 3.64 10.87
N SER A 79 -17.29 3.76 9.81
CA SER A 79 -18.46 2.91 9.59
C SER A 79 -18.09 1.43 9.50
N LEU A 80 -17.03 1.07 8.76
CA LEU A 80 -16.52 -0.30 8.69
C LEU A 80 -15.84 -0.76 9.99
N MET A 81 -15.19 0.15 10.72
CA MET A 81 -14.59 -0.15 12.03
C MET A 81 -15.64 -0.41 13.12
N SER A 82 -16.90 -0.01 12.92
CA SER A 82 -17.98 -0.26 13.89
C SER A 82 -18.37 -1.74 14.02
N ARG A 83 -17.99 -2.59 13.06
CA ARG A 83 -18.30 -4.04 13.07
C ARG A 83 -17.01 -4.86 13.06
N SER A 84 -16.93 -5.86 13.93
CA SER A 84 -15.75 -6.73 14.05
C SER A 84 -15.37 -7.43 12.74
N ALA A 85 -16.37 -7.84 11.94
CA ALA A 85 -16.16 -8.51 10.65
C ALA A 85 -15.49 -7.62 9.59
N THR A 86 -15.74 -6.30 9.63
CA THR A 86 -15.22 -5.34 8.65
C THR A 86 -14.11 -4.45 9.20
N TYR A 87 -13.75 -4.61 10.47
CA TYR A 87 -12.79 -3.74 11.16
C TYR A 87 -11.47 -3.59 10.42
N VAL A 88 -10.91 -4.70 9.90
CA VAL A 88 -9.63 -4.69 9.16
C VAL A 88 -9.68 -3.78 7.93
N TRP A 89 -10.81 -3.74 7.24
CA TRP A 89 -11.00 -2.91 6.04
C TRP A 89 -11.17 -1.44 6.40
N GLY A 90 -11.92 -1.16 7.47
CA GLY A 90 -12.05 0.19 7.99
C GLY A 90 -10.71 0.74 8.49
N ASP A 91 -9.94 -0.08 9.21
CA ASP A 91 -8.58 0.24 9.66
C ASP A 91 -7.67 0.55 8.46
N LEU A 92 -7.64 -0.32 7.45
CA LEU A 92 -6.87 -0.06 6.21
C LEU A 92 -7.29 1.26 5.53
N LEU A 93 -8.60 1.52 5.40
CA LEU A 93 -9.13 2.76 4.83
C LEU A 93 -8.79 3.99 5.68
N LEU A 94 -8.61 3.85 6.99
CA LEU A 94 -8.19 4.96 7.85
C LEU A 94 -6.78 5.41 7.46
N GLY A 95 -5.86 4.45 7.27
CA GLY A 95 -4.51 4.72 6.78
C GLY A 95 -4.52 5.38 5.41
N PHE A 96 -5.30 4.82 4.48
CA PHE A 96 -5.48 5.39 3.15
C PHE A 96 -6.05 6.81 3.16
N SER A 97 -6.98 7.12 4.07
CA SER A 97 -7.58 8.46 4.17
C SER A 97 -6.53 9.54 4.47
N TRP A 98 -5.49 9.21 5.24
CA TRP A 98 -4.39 10.14 5.52
C TRP A 98 -3.49 10.38 4.31
N SER A 99 -3.19 9.33 3.52
CA SER A 99 -2.48 9.46 2.25
C SER A 99 -3.29 10.27 1.24
N TRP A 100 -4.60 10.00 1.11
CA TRP A 100 -5.51 10.77 0.25
C TRP A 100 -5.59 12.24 0.69
N LEU A 101 -5.67 12.53 2.00
CA LEU A 101 -5.67 13.91 2.49
C LEU A 101 -4.40 14.65 2.06
N ALA A 102 -3.25 14.02 2.25
CA ALA A 102 -1.97 14.61 1.86
C ALA A 102 -1.88 14.83 0.34
N GLY A 103 -2.25 13.81 -0.44
CA GLY A 103 -2.33 13.88 -1.90
C GLY A 103 -3.23 15.03 -2.36
N ALA A 104 -4.45 15.13 -1.81
CA ALA A 104 -5.39 16.19 -2.12
C ALA A 104 -4.82 17.59 -1.81
N ILE A 105 -4.18 17.78 -0.65
CA ILE A 105 -3.58 19.06 -0.25
C ILE A 105 -2.40 19.41 -1.18
N TYR A 106 -1.46 18.48 -1.34
CA TYR A 106 -0.25 18.74 -2.09
C TYR A 106 -0.56 18.96 -3.58
N TRP A 107 -1.24 18.01 -4.22
CA TRP A 107 -1.54 18.09 -5.65
C TRP A 107 -2.58 19.16 -6.01
N GLY A 108 -3.42 19.57 -5.06
CA GLY A 108 -4.41 20.62 -5.26
C GLY A 108 -3.83 22.02 -5.23
N TRP A 109 -2.90 22.30 -4.32
CA TRP A 109 -2.45 23.67 -4.04
C TRP A 109 -0.93 23.86 -4.01
N LEU A 110 -0.15 22.84 -3.62
CA LEU A 110 1.28 22.98 -3.32
C LEU A 110 2.21 22.32 -4.35
N ARG A 111 1.65 21.66 -5.38
CA ARG A 111 2.37 20.90 -6.43
C ARG A 111 3.49 21.64 -7.17
N TRP A 112 3.51 22.97 -7.09
CA TRP A 112 4.45 23.84 -7.78
C TRP A 112 5.89 23.71 -7.28
N GLU A 113 6.06 23.29 -6.02
CA GLU A 113 7.37 23.13 -5.41
C GLU A 113 7.51 21.71 -4.82
N PRO A 114 8.34 20.85 -5.46
CA PRO A 114 8.49 19.45 -5.07
C PRO A 114 8.91 19.22 -3.62
N LEU A 115 9.66 20.16 -3.04
CA LEU A 115 10.15 20.02 -1.67
C LEU A 115 9.04 20.07 -0.61
N TRP A 116 7.83 20.53 -0.96
CA TRP A 116 6.67 20.46 -0.07
C TRP A 116 5.97 19.10 -0.08
N HIS A 117 6.30 18.22 -1.02
CA HIS A 117 5.66 16.91 -1.15
C HIS A 117 5.79 16.10 0.14
N LEU A 118 7.02 15.78 0.54
CA LEU A 118 7.27 14.98 1.74
C LEU A 118 6.72 15.59 3.05
N PRO A 119 6.87 16.90 3.35
CA PRO A 119 6.24 17.50 4.52
C PRO A 119 4.72 17.34 4.55
N VAL A 120 4.04 17.47 3.41
CA VAL A 120 2.57 17.34 3.34
C VAL A 120 2.14 15.89 3.47
N GLU A 121 2.84 14.97 2.80
CA GLU A 121 2.65 13.52 2.94
C GLU A 121 2.84 13.04 4.39
N SER A 122 3.61 13.77 5.20
CA SER A 122 3.86 13.48 6.61
C SER A 122 2.78 13.97 7.59
N ILE A 123 1.71 14.66 7.14
CA ILE A 123 0.67 15.21 8.03
C ILE A 123 -0.06 14.10 8.82
N GLY A 124 -0.23 12.91 8.24
CA GLY A 124 -0.84 11.75 8.90
C GLY A 124 0.08 11.06 9.93
N LEU A 125 1.38 11.34 9.93
CA LEU A 125 2.38 10.64 10.74
C LEU A 125 2.13 10.75 12.25
N PRO A 126 1.82 11.93 12.83
CA PRO A 126 1.49 12.02 14.25
C PRO A 126 0.30 11.14 14.66
N PHE A 127 -0.71 11.03 13.79
CA PHE A 127 -1.87 10.18 14.02
C PHE A 127 -1.50 8.70 13.96
N ALA A 128 -0.74 8.27 12.94
CA ALA A 128 -0.25 6.89 12.83
C ALA A 128 0.59 6.49 14.06
N CYS A 129 1.49 7.35 14.51
CA CYS A 129 2.28 7.14 15.73
C CYS A 129 1.40 7.00 16.98
N TRP A 130 0.40 7.87 17.13
CA TRP A 130 -0.55 7.81 18.26
C TRP A 130 -1.37 6.51 18.24
N CYS A 131 -1.90 6.11 17.08
CA CYS A 131 -2.63 4.86 16.87
C CYS A 131 -1.78 3.65 17.29
N LEU A 132 -0.54 3.57 16.81
CA LEU A 132 0.39 2.50 17.13
C LEU A 132 0.74 2.47 18.63
N ALA A 133 0.98 3.62 19.25
CA ALA A 133 1.24 3.72 20.69
C ALA A 133 0.04 3.22 21.53
N LYS A 134 -1.19 3.36 21.03
CA LYS A 134 -2.41 2.84 21.66
C LYS A 134 -2.76 1.40 21.23
N ASN A 135 -1.93 0.76 20.41
CA ASN A 135 -2.23 -0.55 19.80
C ASN A 135 -3.55 -0.58 19.01
N TRP A 136 -4.00 0.57 18.50
CA TRP A 136 -5.25 0.73 17.75
C TRP A 136 -4.93 1.03 16.28
N GLY A 137 -5.78 0.62 15.36
CA GLY A 137 -5.62 0.95 13.95
C GLY A 137 -4.29 0.51 13.33
N LYS A 138 -3.79 -0.68 13.70
CA LYS A 138 -2.45 -1.13 13.30
C LYS A 138 -2.35 -1.34 11.80
N VAL A 139 -3.37 -1.90 11.15
CA VAL A 139 -3.31 -2.24 9.72
C VAL A 139 -3.21 -0.97 8.88
N GLY A 140 -4.05 0.03 9.16
CA GLY A 140 -4.00 1.33 8.49
C GLY A 140 -2.74 2.12 8.79
N SER A 141 -2.30 2.14 10.04
CA SER A 141 -1.08 2.87 10.41
C SER A 141 0.15 2.29 9.70
N TRP A 142 0.28 0.97 9.64
CA TRP A 142 1.37 0.31 8.92
C TRP A 142 1.24 0.46 7.40
N PHE A 143 0.03 0.45 6.84
CA PHE A 143 -0.20 0.82 5.44
C PHE A 143 0.33 2.22 5.14
N TYR A 144 -0.09 3.22 5.92
CA TYR A 144 0.31 4.60 5.76
C TYR A 144 1.83 4.78 5.88
N LEU A 145 2.47 4.13 6.86
CA LEU A 145 3.93 4.15 7.00
C LEU A 145 4.65 3.52 5.81
N GLY A 146 4.09 2.45 5.23
CA GLY A 146 4.64 1.83 4.03
C GLY A 146 4.54 2.75 2.81
N SER A 147 3.39 3.41 2.64
CA SER A 147 3.19 4.40 1.58
C SER A 147 4.15 5.58 1.75
N LEU A 148 4.27 6.13 2.96
CA LEU A 148 5.15 7.25 3.26
C LEU A 148 6.63 6.89 3.05
N LEU A 149 7.05 5.66 3.39
CA LEU A 149 8.40 5.18 3.10
C LEU A 149 8.66 5.14 1.58
N GLY A 150 7.69 4.67 0.80
CA GLY A 150 7.73 4.73 -0.66
C GLY A 150 7.96 6.16 -1.15
N THR A 151 7.10 7.10 -0.72
CA THR A 151 7.22 8.53 -1.02
C THR A 151 8.59 9.09 -0.67
N VAL A 152 9.09 8.83 0.55
CA VAL A 152 10.42 9.30 1.00
C VAL A 152 11.51 8.83 0.04
N LEU A 153 11.51 7.53 -0.31
CA LEU A 153 12.56 6.98 -1.17
C LEU A 153 12.46 7.53 -2.60
N THR A 154 11.25 7.63 -3.16
CA THR A 154 11.04 8.21 -4.49
C THR A 154 11.44 9.70 -4.50
N ASP A 155 11.10 10.49 -3.49
CA ASP A 155 11.52 11.90 -3.39
C ASP A 155 13.04 12.05 -3.26
N VAL A 156 13.68 11.20 -2.46
CA VAL A 156 15.14 11.15 -2.36
C VAL A 156 15.78 10.81 -3.71
N TYR A 157 15.21 9.87 -4.45
CA TYR A 157 15.66 9.55 -5.81
C TYR A 157 15.52 10.76 -6.74
N PHE A 158 14.37 11.43 -6.73
CA PHE A 158 14.16 12.63 -7.54
C PHE A 158 15.16 13.75 -7.21
N TYR A 159 15.54 13.88 -5.94
CA TYR A 159 16.56 14.82 -5.53
C TYR A 159 17.95 14.42 -6.01
N LEU A 160 18.37 13.17 -5.78
CA LEU A 160 19.71 12.67 -6.13
C LEU A 160 19.94 12.57 -7.64
N ALA A 161 18.91 12.24 -8.41
CA ALA A 161 18.95 12.15 -9.87
C ALA A 161 18.71 13.49 -10.57
N ASP A 162 18.54 14.60 -9.83
CA ASP A 162 18.25 15.93 -10.36
C ASP A 162 16.97 15.98 -11.24
N LEU A 163 15.90 15.34 -10.76
CA LEU A 163 14.59 15.30 -11.43
C LEU A 163 13.66 16.45 -11.01
N MET A 164 13.96 17.10 -9.88
CA MET A 164 13.16 18.22 -9.35
C MET A 164 12.97 19.39 -10.34
N PRO A 165 13.96 19.79 -11.17
CA PRO A 165 13.76 20.81 -12.19
C PRO A 165 12.69 20.41 -13.23
N TYR A 166 12.67 19.15 -13.67
CA TYR A 166 11.68 18.65 -14.62
C TYR A 166 10.29 18.59 -14.00
N TRP A 167 10.18 18.23 -12.72
CA TRP A 167 8.93 18.34 -11.96
C TRP A 167 8.37 19.77 -12.00
N ARG A 168 9.20 20.77 -11.66
CA ARG A 168 8.75 22.18 -11.67
C ARG A 168 8.28 22.62 -13.06
N GLN A 169 8.91 22.13 -14.13
CA GLN A 169 8.52 22.44 -15.50
C GLN A 169 7.17 21.79 -15.86
N ILE A 170 6.99 20.49 -15.58
CA ILE A 170 5.78 19.76 -15.98
C ILE A 170 4.52 20.31 -15.30
N MET A 171 4.66 20.91 -14.11
CA MET A 171 3.53 21.53 -13.40
C MET A 171 3.06 22.85 -14.01
N ARG A 172 3.89 23.49 -14.87
CA ARG A 172 3.63 24.81 -15.48
C ARG A 172 3.18 24.75 -16.93
N VAL A 173 3.28 23.59 -17.58
CA VAL A 173 2.88 23.42 -18.97
C VAL A 173 1.52 22.74 -19.07
N ASP A 174 0.83 23.03 -20.16
CA ASP A 174 -0.36 22.28 -20.55
C ASP A 174 0.02 20.87 -21.03
N ALA A 175 -1.00 20.02 -21.22
CA ALA A 175 -0.82 18.62 -21.59
C ALA A 175 0.04 18.43 -22.85
N ASP A 176 -0.04 19.35 -23.82
CA ASP A 176 0.71 19.30 -25.07
C ASP A 176 2.22 19.51 -24.88
N GLY A 177 2.63 20.24 -23.82
CA GLY A 177 4.04 20.50 -23.50
C GLY A 177 4.67 19.45 -22.57
N ALA A 178 3.85 18.59 -21.96
CA ALA A 178 4.31 17.59 -20.99
C ALA A 178 5.21 16.49 -21.60
N PRO A 179 4.96 15.94 -22.81
CA PRO A 179 5.76 14.86 -23.38
C PRO A 179 7.25 15.22 -23.50
N GLN A 180 7.58 16.41 -23.97
CA GLN A 180 8.98 16.83 -24.13
C GLN A 180 9.72 16.89 -22.78
N ILE A 181 9.06 17.35 -21.72
CA ILE A 181 9.65 17.40 -20.38
C ILE A 181 9.85 16.00 -19.82
N LEU A 182 8.89 15.10 -20.03
CA LEU A 182 9.00 13.69 -19.63
C LEU A 182 10.15 12.99 -20.37
N GLN A 183 10.32 13.25 -21.66
CA GLN A 183 11.45 12.72 -22.44
C GLN A 183 12.79 13.24 -21.93
N ASN A 184 12.90 14.54 -21.59
CA ASN A 184 14.12 15.08 -21.01
C ASN A 184 14.41 14.49 -19.61
N ALA A 185 13.38 14.29 -18.79
CA ALA A 185 13.51 13.60 -17.51
C ALA A 185 13.94 12.14 -17.69
N LEU A 186 13.41 11.45 -18.70
CA LEU A 186 13.80 10.08 -19.04
C LEU A 186 15.28 9.99 -19.42
N MET A 187 15.80 10.95 -20.20
CA MET A 187 17.23 11.04 -20.51
C MET A 187 18.08 11.16 -19.24
N GLN A 188 17.62 11.92 -18.25
CA GLN A 188 18.29 12.05 -16.95
C GLN A 188 18.27 10.74 -16.16
N VAL A 189 17.13 10.04 -16.13
CA VAL A 189 16.97 8.70 -15.52
C VAL A 189 17.89 7.67 -16.18
N GLN A 190 18.08 7.75 -17.51
CA GLN A 190 18.90 6.81 -18.28
C GLN A 190 20.41 7.04 -18.13
N THR A 191 20.84 8.12 -17.48
CA THR A 191 22.26 8.29 -17.14
C THR A 191 22.74 7.17 -16.22
N PRO A 192 24.04 6.80 -16.22
CA PRO A 192 24.57 5.81 -15.29
C PRO A 192 24.29 6.15 -13.82
N TRP A 193 24.27 7.45 -13.49
CA TRP A 193 23.94 7.95 -12.15
C TRP A 193 22.47 7.72 -11.79
N GLY A 194 21.55 8.11 -12.68
CA GLY A 194 20.11 7.88 -12.51
C GLY A 194 19.78 6.39 -12.38
N GLN A 195 20.31 5.55 -13.27
CA GLN A 195 20.10 4.10 -13.23
C GLN A 195 20.65 3.47 -11.94
N SER A 196 21.82 3.91 -11.48
CA SER A 196 22.41 3.39 -10.24
C SER A 196 21.50 3.63 -9.04
N TRP A 197 20.99 4.86 -8.89
CA TRP A 197 20.06 5.18 -7.79
C TRP A 197 18.70 4.51 -7.96
N ALA A 198 18.19 4.38 -9.18
CA ALA A 198 16.96 3.64 -9.43
C ALA A 198 17.06 2.16 -9.03
N ILE A 199 18.19 1.50 -9.35
CA ILE A 199 18.46 0.12 -8.93
C ILE A 199 18.56 0.02 -7.41
N ILE A 200 19.31 0.92 -6.76
CA ILE A 200 19.44 0.95 -5.29
C ILE A 200 18.05 1.09 -4.64
N LEU A 201 17.23 2.03 -5.11
CA LEU A 201 15.87 2.24 -4.61
C LEU A 201 15.00 1.01 -4.80
N ALA A 202 15.00 0.41 -5.99
CA ALA A 202 14.23 -0.80 -6.27
C ALA A 202 14.64 -1.97 -5.36
N LEU A 203 15.94 -2.13 -5.09
CA LEU A 203 16.47 -3.15 -4.18
C LEU A 203 16.05 -2.90 -2.72
N VAL A 204 16.11 -1.65 -2.25
CA VAL A 204 15.70 -1.27 -0.90
C VAL A 204 14.20 -1.52 -0.71
N LEU A 205 13.35 -1.01 -1.61
CA LEU A 205 11.90 -1.21 -1.55
C LEU A 205 11.54 -2.69 -1.65
N SER A 206 12.18 -3.44 -2.54
CA SER A 206 11.93 -4.88 -2.70
C SER A 206 12.32 -5.64 -1.43
N THR A 207 13.48 -5.35 -0.85
CA THR A 207 13.96 -6.02 0.35
C THR A 207 13.05 -5.73 1.53
N VAL A 208 12.74 -4.45 1.79
CA VAL A 208 11.87 -4.04 2.90
C VAL A 208 10.46 -4.61 2.73
N GLY A 209 9.90 -4.53 1.52
CA GLY A 209 8.59 -5.06 1.20
C GLY A 209 8.49 -6.57 1.38
N ILE A 210 9.44 -7.34 0.82
CA ILE A 210 9.45 -8.81 0.92
C ILE A 210 9.69 -9.27 2.36
N LEU A 211 10.62 -8.63 3.09
CA LEU A 211 10.88 -8.96 4.50
C LEU A 211 9.65 -8.73 5.39
N ALA A 212 8.82 -7.73 5.08
CA ALA A 212 7.57 -7.51 5.78
C ALA A 212 6.59 -8.68 5.55
N LEU A 213 6.45 -9.17 4.32
CA LEU A 213 5.56 -10.31 4.02
C LEU A 213 5.92 -11.58 4.80
N GLY A 214 7.21 -11.78 5.13
CA GLY A 214 7.67 -12.91 5.94
C GLY A 214 7.21 -12.90 7.40
N ARG A 215 6.60 -11.82 7.90
CA ARG A 215 6.19 -11.69 9.31
C ARG A 215 4.81 -12.26 9.63
N ASN A 216 4.05 -12.76 8.65
CA ASN A 216 2.74 -13.45 8.84
C ASN A 216 1.68 -12.69 9.68
N GLN A 217 1.74 -11.35 9.73
CA GLN A 217 0.70 -10.54 10.38
C GLN A 217 0.11 -9.53 9.40
N ARG A 218 -1.21 -9.31 9.49
CA ARG A 218 -1.98 -8.49 8.54
C ARG A 218 -1.41 -7.09 8.30
N HIS A 219 -0.92 -6.42 9.35
CA HIS A 219 -0.36 -5.09 9.22
C HIS A 219 0.97 -5.07 8.45
N TRP A 220 1.79 -6.12 8.54
CA TRP A 220 3.00 -6.26 7.73
C TRP A 220 2.68 -6.52 6.25
N TYR A 221 1.59 -7.22 5.97
CA TYR A 221 1.09 -7.38 4.59
C TYR A 221 0.57 -6.07 4.01
N ALA A 222 -0.08 -5.24 4.84
CA ALA A 222 -0.50 -3.90 4.43
C ALA A 222 0.71 -2.98 4.14
N PHE A 223 1.70 -2.98 5.04
CA PHE A 223 2.96 -2.25 4.85
C PHE A 223 3.72 -2.74 3.61
N GLY A 224 3.95 -4.05 3.48
CA GLY A 224 4.66 -4.63 2.33
C GLY A 224 3.94 -4.40 1.01
N GLY A 225 2.61 -4.46 1.00
CA GLY A 225 1.79 -4.11 -0.16
C GLY A 225 1.95 -2.66 -0.58
N ALA A 226 1.95 -1.73 0.39
CA ALA A 226 2.16 -0.31 0.11
C ALA A 226 3.59 -0.03 -0.42
N VAL A 227 4.62 -0.61 0.20
CA VAL A 227 6.02 -0.44 -0.21
C VAL A 227 6.29 -1.03 -1.61
N LEU A 228 5.81 -2.25 -1.88
CA LEU A 228 6.06 -2.91 -3.18
C LEU A 228 5.27 -2.28 -4.32
N SER A 229 4.08 -1.73 -4.03
CA SER A 229 3.30 -1.02 -5.05
C SER A 229 3.93 0.31 -5.46
N THR A 230 4.79 0.93 -4.65
CA THR A 230 5.61 2.07 -5.09
C THR A 230 6.46 1.70 -6.32
N ILE A 231 7.12 0.54 -6.31
CA ILE A 231 7.89 0.07 -7.48
C ILE A 231 6.99 -0.10 -8.70
N LEU A 232 5.79 -0.64 -8.51
CA LEU A 232 4.81 -0.86 -9.58
C LEU A 232 4.37 0.48 -10.18
N VAL A 233 4.01 1.45 -9.35
CA VAL A 233 3.56 2.79 -9.78
C VAL A 233 4.70 3.53 -10.49
N ASP A 234 5.91 3.51 -9.93
CA ASP A 234 7.08 4.15 -10.54
C ASP A 234 7.43 3.50 -11.89
N SER A 235 7.30 2.18 -12.01
CA SER A 235 7.49 1.46 -13.27
C SER A 235 6.44 1.84 -14.31
N LEU A 236 5.17 2.04 -13.90
CA LEU A 236 4.12 2.51 -14.79
C LEU A 236 4.42 3.92 -15.31
N PHE A 237 4.89 4.83 -14.45
CA PHE A 237 5.30 6.17 -14.87
C PHE A 237 6.52 6.15 -15.80
N LEU A 238 7.50 5.27 -15.54
CA LEU A 238 8.63 5.09 -16.43
C LEU A 238 8.20 4.58 -17.81
N LEU A 239 7.31 3.59 -17.86
CA LEU A 239 6.74 3.08 -19.12
C LEU A 239 5.94 4.16 -19.85
N ALA A 240 5.17 4.98 -19.14
CA ALA A 240 4.45 6.11 -19.72
C ALA A 240 5.43 7.14 -20.32
N ALA A 241 6.54 7.45 -19.64
CA ALA A 241 7.58 8.33 -20.17
C ALA A 241 8.26 7.76 -21.42
N ILE A 242 8.46 6.43 -21.51
CA ILE A 242 9.00 5.77 -22.70
C ILE A 242 8.02 5.82 -23.88
N ALA A 243 6.72 5.75 -23.61
CA ALA A 243 5.67 5.72 -24.63
C ALA A 243 5.14 7.11 -25.05
N ALA A 244 5.53 8.18 -24.36
CA ALA A 244 5.09 9.56 -24.60
C ALA A 244 5.80 10.20 -25.81
#